data_AF-A0A6P6G6M8-F1
#
_entry.id   AF-A0A6P6G6M8-F1
#
_cell.length_a   1.000
_cell.length_b   1.000
_cell.length_c   1.000
_cell.angle_alpha   90.00
_cell.angle_beta   90.00
_cell.angle_gamma   90.00
#
_symmetry.space_group_name_H-M   'P 1'
#
loop_
_entity.id
_entity.type
_entity.pdbx_description
1 polymer ?
#
loop_
_entity_poly.entity_id
_entity_poly.type
_entity_poly.pdbx_seq_one_letter_code
_entity_poly.pdbx_strand_id
1 'polypeptide(L)'
;MAQWKEWSQFEGDEEDGVFSHLKELSFGYCPKLNGACLPDYLPSVTNLYISGCHQLLASLASVRYPSLGFLRIYDCPELESIPKWGLPSNIHKISIHRCEKMESLLKAGWPPNLKSLEIFQCEKLFANCMQWNLETLTSLTSLKISEIDAVLNSFPEEGQLPANLTFLELNSLRNLKSLNGKALQQLISLKELRIYWCHQLQCMPEEGLPISLSQLDINQCGILNPRCQRDVGEDWPKIAHISRIQIDDEAV
;
A
#
# COMPACT_ATOMS: atom_id res chain seq x y z
N MET A 1 2.34 -22.19 16.00
CA MET A 1 3.68 -22.83 16.07
C MET A 1 4.63 -21.97 16.89
N ALA A 2 4.26 -21.58 18.12
CA ALA A 2 4.97 -20.52 18.87
C ALA A 2 6.40 -20.88 19.36
N GLN A 3 6.82 -22.15 19.20
CA GLN A 3 8.13 -22.66 19.62
C GLN A 3 9.03 -23.08 18.46
N TRP A 4 8.57 -22.94 17.21
CA TRP A 4 9.40 -23.24 16.04
C TRP A 4 10.54 -22.24 15.93
N LYS A 5 11.77 -22.75 15.94
CA LYS A 5 13.00 -21.94 15.96
C LYS A 5 13.77 -22.01 14.65
N GLU A 6 13.74 -23.17 14.00
CA GLU A 6 14.53 -23.47 12.82
C GLU A 6 13.65 -24.14 11.76
N TRP A 7 13.96 -23.87 10.50
CA TRP A 7 13.44 -24.62 9.35
C TRP A 7 14.28 -25.89 9.18
N SER A 8 13.73 -27.00 8.70
CA SER A 8 14.49 -28.24 8.53
C SER A 8 15.60 -28.07 7.49
N GLN A 9 16.82 -28.53 7.78
CA GLN A 9 17.93 -28.57 6.81
C GLN A 9 17.54 -29.45 5.62
N PHE A 10 17.67 -28.92 4.40
CA PHE A 10 17.54 -29.69 3.17
C PHE A 10 18.94 -29.88 2.59
N GLU A 11 19.44 -31.11 2.61
CA GLU A 11 20.58 -31.54 1.79
C GLU A 11 20.00 -32.01 0.46
N GLY A 12 19.97 -31.10 -0.51
CA GLY A 12 19.56 -31.42 -1.88
C GLY A 12 20.45 -30.66 -2.85
N ASP A 13 21.37 -31.38 -3.49
CA ASP A 13 22.17 -30.93 -4.64
C ASP A 13 21.27 -30.83 -5.90
N GLU A 14 20.12 -30.18 -5.81
CA GLU A 14 19.25 -29.96 -6.96
C GLU A 14 19.62 -28.62 -7.61
N GLU A 15 20.23 -28.67 -8.80
CA GLU A 15 20.53 -27.50 -9.64
C GLU A 15 19.27 -26.63 -9.88
N ASP A 16 18.08 -27.23 -9.80
CA ASP A 16 16.77 -26.60 -9.99
C ASP A 16 16.19 -25.93 -8.73
N GLY A 17 16.86 -26.05 -7.57
CA GLY A 17 16.43 -25.47 -6.30
C GLY A 17 15.35 -26.27 -5.56
N VAL A 18 15.42 -26.26 -4.23
CA VAL A 18 14.44 -26.92 -3.36
C VAL A 18 13.07 -26.25 -3.54
N PHE A 19 11.99 -27.05 -3.55
CA PHE A 19 10.62 -26.57 -3.73
C PHE A 19 10.37 -25.86 -5.08
N SER A 20 10.93 -26.40 -6.17
CA SER A 20 10.84 -25.85 -7.54
C SER A 20 9.43 -25.58 -8.09
N HIS A 21 8.38 -26.11 -7.44
CA HIS A 21 6.98 -25.90 -7.83
C HIS A 21 6.18 -25.02 -6.84
N LEU A 22 6.78 -24.65 -5.70
CA LEU A 22 6.10 -23.87 -4.66
C LEU A 22 5.82 -22.45 -5.16
N LYS A 23 4.53 -22.09 -5.27
CA LYS A 23 4.09 -20.76 -5.70
C LYS A 23 3.82 -19.81 -4.54
N GLU A 24 3.32 -20.35 -3.44
CA GLU A 24 2.92 -19.56 -2.28
C GLU A 24 3.66 -20.03 -1.04
N LEU A 25 4.31 -19.09 -0.36
CA LEU A 25 5.01 -19.33 0.88
C LEU A 25 4.42 -18.41 1.96
N SER A 26 3.98 -19.00 3.06
CA SER A 26 3.35 -18.27 4.15
C SER A 26 4.00 -18.60 5.48
N PHE A 27 4.37 -17.57 6.23
CA PHE A 27 4.89 -17.65 7.59
C PHE A 27 3.91 -16.96 8.53
N GLY A 28 3.29 -17.72 9.44
CA GLY A 28 2.28 -17.19 10.37
C GLY A 28 2.64 -17.46 11.82
N TYR A 29 2.79 -16.38 12.60
CA TYR A 29 2.94 -16.40 14.05
C TYR A 29 4.07 -17.32 14.54
N CYS A 30 5.24 -17.16 13.92
CA CYS A 30 6.50 -17.86 14.24
C CYS A 30 7.54 -16.85 14.80
N PRO A 31 7.34 -16.32 16.03
CA PRO A 31 8.16 -15.22 16.54
C PRO A 31 9.62 -15.60 16.84
N LYS A 32 9.90 -16.89 17.00
CA LYS A 32 11.24 -17.44 17.31
C LYS A 32 11.95 -18.02 16.10
N LEU A 33 11.29 -18.05 14.93
CA LEU A 33 11.88 -18.63 13.73
C LEU A 33 12.97 -17.67 13.24
N ASN A 34 14.21 -18.06 13.47
CA ASN A 34 15.34 -17.47 12.78
C ASN A 34 15.43 -18.21 11.43
N GLY A 35 15.54 -17.48 10.33
CA GLY A 35 15.57 -18.12 9.01
C GLY A 35 16.94 -18.70 8.66
N ALA A 36 17.73 -19.11 9.66
CA ALA A 36 19.08 -19.64 9.49
C ALA A 36 19.12 -20.94 8.66
N CYS A 37 17.97 -21.59 8.45
CA CYS A 37 17.84 -22.82 7.66
C CYS A 37 16.87 -22.68 6.47
N LEU A 38 16.56 -21.45 6.06
CA LEU A 38 15.79 -21.24 4.83
C LEU A 38 16.66 -21.60 3.61
N PRO A 39 16.08 -22.23 2.57
CA PRO A 39 16.76 -22.35 1.28
C PRO A 39 17.20 -20.98 0.78
N ASP A 40 18.39 -20.88 0.22
CA ASP A 40 18.90 -19.64 -0.37
C ASP A 40 18.26 -19.32 -1.73
N TYR A 41 17.51 -20.27 -2.29
CA TYR A 41 16.88 -20.19 -3.61
C TYR A 41 15.49 -20.81 -3.62
N LEU A 42 14.48 -20.02 -4.00
CA LEU A 42 13.09 -20.44 -4.15
C LEU A 42 12.55 -19.94 -5.49
N PRO A 43 12.80 -20.66 -6.60
CA PRO A 43 12.62 -20.15 -7.96
C PRO A 43 11.16 -19.86 -8.32
N SER A 44 10.23 -20.69 -7.85
CA SER A 44 8.84 -20.64 -8.27
C SER A 44 7.94 -19.75 -7.43
N VAL A 45 8.41 -19.25 -6.29
CA VAL A 45 7.57 -18.52 -5.33
C VAL A 45 7.14 -17.19 -5.93
N THR A 46 5.84 -17.02 -6.14
CA THR A 46 5.21 -15.81 -6.68
C THR A 46 4.56 -14.97 -5.59
N ASN A 47 4.12 -15.60 -4.49
CA ASN A 47 3.43 -14.94 -3.38
C ASN A 47 4.13 -15.28 -2.05
N LEU A 48 4.57 -14.24 -1.32
CA LEU A 48 5.16 -14.37 0.01
C LEU A 48 4.29 -13.66 1.05
N TYR A 49 3.83 -14.40 2.05
CA TYR A 49 3.00 -13.91 3.14
C TYR A 49 3.75 -14.03 4.47
N ILE A 50 3.83 -12.94 5.22
CA ILE A 50 4.54 -12.90 6.50
C ILE A 50 3.61 -12.28 7.54
N SER A 51 3.29 -13.02 8.59
CA SER A 51 2.39 -12.60 9.65
C SER A 51 3.02 -12.86 11.01
N GLY A 52 3.23 -11.84 11.86
CA GLY A 52 3.75 -12.03 13.23
C GLY A 52 5.15 -12.65 13.33
N CYS A 53 6.00 -12.48 12.32
CA CYS A 53 7.32 -13.14 12.21
C CYS A 53 8.48 -12.13 12.12
N HIS A 54 8.71 -11.34 13.18
CA HIS A 54 9.67 -10.22 13.16
C HIS A 54 11.13 -10.65 12.95
N GLN A 55 11.56 -11.75 13.58
CA GLN A 55 12.94 -12.24 13.49
C GLN A 55 13.26 -12.84 12.11
N LEU A 56 12.24 -13.35 11.43
CA LEU A 56 12.37 -14.01 10.14
C LEU A 56 12.72 -13.03 9.01
N LEU A 57 12.27 -11.78 9.10
CA LEU A 57 12.43 -10.79 8.05
C LEU A 57 13.89 -10.48 7.73
N ALA A 58 14.77 -10.51 8.73
CA ALA A 58 16.21 -10.35 8.52
C ALA A 58 16.80 -11.53 7.73
N SER A 59 16.33 -12.75 8.00
CA SER A 59 16.80 -13.96 7.33
C SER A 59 16.21 -14.18 5.94
N LEU A 60 15.00 -13.67 5.66
CA LEU A 60 14.43 -13.72 4.31
C LEU A 60 15.19 -12.85 3.31
N ALA A 61 15.98 -11.88 3.79
CA ALA A 61 16.79 -11.03 2.93
C ALA A 61 17.89 -11.79 2.17
N SER A 62 18.34 -12.94 2.66
CA SER A 62 19.37 -13.76 1.98
C SER A 62 18.80 -14.72 0.94
N VAL A 63 17.48 -14.90 0.88
CA VAL A 63 16.84 -15.85 -0.03
C VAL A 63 16.56 -15.18 -1.38
N ARG A 64 16.90 -15.87 -2.47
CA ARG A 64 16.62 -15.43 -3.83
C ARG A 64 15.24 -15.90 -4.29
N TYR A 65 14.38 -14.94 -4.67
CA TYR A 65 13.02 -15.19 -5.16
C TYR A 65 12.80 -14.65 -6.59
N PRO A 66 13.40 -15.24 -7.63
CA PRO A 66 13.38 -14.63 -8.97
C PRO A 66 11.97 -14.39 -9.52
N SER A 67 10.96 -15.16 -9.12
CA SER A 67 9.57 -15.02 -9.59
C SER A 67 8.62 -14.29 -8.64
N LEU A 68 9.11 -13.72 -7.52
CA LEU A 68 8.24 -13.09 -6.53
C LEU A 68 7.58 -11.83 -7.12
N GLY A 69 6.25 -11.89 -7.25
CA GLY A 69 5.43 -10.78 -7.75
C GLY A 69 4.69 -10.05 -6.63
N PHE A 70 4.34 -10.76 -5.55
CA PHE A 70 3.53 -10.24 -4.46
C PHE A 70 4.13 -10.54 -3.08
N LEU A 71 4.28 -9.47 -2.30
CA LEU A 71 4.67 -9.52 -0.89
C LEU A 71 3.57 -8.96 0.00
N ARG A 72 3.15 -9.73 1.01
CA ARG A 72 2.31 -9.25 2.10
C ARG A 72 3.02 -9.40 3.45
N ILE A 73 3.10 -8.30 4.18
CA ILE A 73 3.56 -8.25 5.57
C ILE A 73 2.37 -7.84 6.44
N TYR A 74 2.08 -8.62 7.47
CA TYR A 74 0.94 -8.44 8.34
C TYR A 74 1.36 -8.55 9.80
N ASP A 75 0.86 -7.68 10.67
CA ASP A 75 0.97 -7.80 12.13
C ASP A 75 2.40 -8.09 12.58
N CYS A 76 3.35 -7.26 12.12
CA CYS A 76 4.75 -7.34 12.47
C CYS A 76 5.15 -6.10 13.29
N PRO A 77 4.71 -5.96 14.55
CA PRO A 77 4.88 -4.76 15.38
C PRO A 77 6.34 -4.32 15.58
N GLU A 78 7.31 -5.23 15.58
CA GLU A 78 8.73 -4.90 15.78
C GLU A 78 9.47 -4.50 14.49
N LEU A 79 8.80 -4.51 13.34
CA LEU A 79 9.43 -4.21 12.05
C LEU A 79 9.55 -2.71 11.83
N GLU A 80 10.78 -2.19 11.80
CA GLU A 80 11.05 -0.76 11.56
C GLU A 80 11.12 -0.40 10.07
N SER A 81 11.59 -1.34 9.24
CA SER A 81 11.71 -1.17 7.79
C SER A 81 11.83 -2.53 7.12
N ILE A 82 11.38 -2.68 5.87
CA ILE A 82 11.75 -3.87 5.09
C ILE A 82 13.28 -3.84 4.92
N PRO A 83 14.00 -4.91 5.32
CA PRO A 83 15.45 -4.98 5.15
C PRO A 83 15.84 -4.75 3.68
N LYS A 84 17.13 -4.54 3.42
CA LYS A 84 17.70 -4.59 2.06
C LYS A 84 17.54 -6.00 1.51
N TRP A 85 16.33 -6.38 1.14
CA TRP A 85 16.09 -7.47 0.23
C TRP A 85 16.65 -6.92 -1.07
N GLY A 86 17.44 -7.69 -1.80
CA GLY A 86 17.50 -7.48 -3.23
C GLY A 86 16.11 -7.83 -3.77
N LEU A 87 15.09 -7.00 -3.47
CA LEU A 87 13.71 -7.24 -3.83
C LEU A 87 13.76 -7.51 -5.33
N PRO A 88 13.38 -8.72 -5.76
CA PRO A 88 13.51 -9.10 -7.15
C PRO A 88 12.76 -8.06 -7.97
N SER A 89 13.33 -7.71 -9.11
CA SER A 89 12.75 -6.71 -10.00
C SER A 89 11.32 -7.06 -10.42
N ASN A 90 10.90 -8.31 -10.28
CA ASN A 90 9.56 -8.79 -10.61
C ASN A 90 8.46 -8.43 -9.59
N ILE A 91 8.79 -7.89 -8.41
CA ILE A 91 7.76 -7.48 -7.45
C ILE A 91 6.92 -6.35 -8.04
N HIS A 92 5.63 -6.63 -8.19
CA HIS A 92 4.65 -5.69 -8.72
C HIS A 92 3.55 -5.34 -7.70
N LYS A 93 3.47 -6.03 -6.56
CA LYS A 93 2.53 -5.70 -5.48
C LYS A 93 3.16 -5.85 -4.10
N ILE A 94 2.96 -4.84 -3.25
CA ILE A 94 3.34 -4.84 -1.82
C ILE A 94 2.12 -4.46 -0.99
N SER A 95 1.89 -5.20 0.08
CA SER A 95 0.77 -5.03 1.02
C SER A 95 1.30 -5.10 2.44
N ILE A 96 1.12 -4.03 3.22
CA ILE A 96 1.64 -3.92 4.59
C ILE A 96 0.51 -3.55 5.53
N HIS A 97 0.33 -4.38 6.54
CA HIS A 97 -0.80 -4.31 7.45
C HIS A 97 -0.30 -4.37 8.90
N ARG A 98 -0.82 -3.51 9.79
CA ARG A 98 -0.62 -3.61 11.24
C ARG A 98 0.87 -3.67 11.66
N CYS A 99 1.71 -2.83 11.06
CA CYS A 99 3.14 -2.76 11.38
C CYS A 99 3.46 -1.46 12.13
N GLU A 100 3.31 -1.49 13.45
CA GLU A 100 3.28 -0.28 14.30
C GLU A 100 4.61 0.49 14.38
N LYS A 101 5.75 -0.21 14.41
CA LYS A 101 7.08 0.44 14.46
C LYS A 101 7.64 0.81 13.09
N MET A 102 6.95 0.46 11.99
CA MET A 102 7.48 0.70 10.65
C MET A 102 7.49 2.20 10.37
N GLU A 103 8.67 2.76 10.13
CA GLU A 103 8.86 4.18 9.86
C GLU A 103 9.29 4.44 8.42
N SER A 104 9.83 3.43 7.75
CA SER A 104 10.24 3.51 6.35
C SER A 104 9.94 2.19 5.63
N LEU A 105 9.59 2.29 4.35
CA LEU A 105 9.35 1.11 3.52
C LEU A 105 10.66 0.45 3.12
N LEU A 106 11.58 1.19 2.49
CA LEU A 106 12.82 0.64 1.95
C LEU A 106 13.98 1.62 2.12
N LYS A 107 15.02 1.20 2.84
CA LYS A 107 16.28 1.98 2.98
C LYS A 107 17.11 2.06 1.67
N ALA A 108 16.72 1.32 0.63
CA ALA A 108 17.46 1.20 -0.63
C ALA A 108 16.68 1.66 -1.88
N GLY A 109 15.50 2.26 -1.70
CA GLY A 109 14.58 2.57 -2.78
C GLY A 109 13.64 1.41 -3.13
N TRP A 110 12.67 1.69 -3.99
CA TRP A 110 11.58 0.78 -4.36
C TRP A 110 11.91 -0.20 -5.48
N PRO A 111 11.17 -1.33 -5.59
CA PRO A 111 11.20 -2.15 -6.79
C PRO A 111 10.73 -1.33 -8.00
N PRO A 112 11.48 -1.29 -9.11
CA PRO A 112 11.16 -0.44 -10.26
C PRO A 112 9.86 -0.82 -10.97
N ASN A 113 9.41 -2.07 -10.83
CA ASN A 113 8.19 -2.60 -11.44
C ASN A 113 7.00 -2.65 -10.48
N LEU A 114 7.08 -1.98 -9.31
CA LEU A 114 5.97 -1.93 -8.37
C LEU A 114 4.76 -1.25 -9.02
N LYS A 115 3.63 -1.96 -9.09
CA LYS A 115 2.37 -1.47 -9.66
C LYS A 115 1.33 -1.14 -8.61
N SER A 116 1.34 -1.83 -7.48
CA SER A 116 0.34 -1.68 -6.42
C SER A 116 0.96 -1.66 -5.04
N LEU A 117 0.61 -0.65 -4.26
CA LEU A 117 0.97 -0.49 -2.86
C LEU A 117 -0.29 -0.39 -2.00
N GLU A 118 -0.39 -1.24 -0.98
CA GLU A 118 -1.47 -1.24 -0.01
C GLU A 118 -0.90 -1.06 1.41
N ILE A 119 -1.38 -0.06 2.13
CA ILE A 119 -0.98 0.27 3.50
C ILE A 119 -2.23 0.30 4.38
N PHE A 120 -2.22 -0.47 5.48
CA PHE A 120 -3.37 -0.62 6.37
C PHE A 120 -2.92 -0.62 7.83
N GLN A 121 -3.46 0.26 8.67
CA GLN A 121 -3.11 0.34 10.10
C GLN A 121 -1.59 0.41 10.35
N CYS A 122 -0.90 1.31 9.65
CA CYS A 122 0.55 1.53 9.78
C CYS A 122 0.86 3.01 10.05
N GLU A 123 0.52 3.45 11.26
CA GLU A 123 0.50 4.88 11.63
C GLU A 123 1.84 5.58 11.45
N LYS A 124 2.91 4.98 11.97
CA LYS A 124 4.26 5.54 11.87
C LYS A 124 4.76 5.61 10.43
N LEU A 125 4.40 4.62 9.61
CA LEU A 125 4.82 4.57 8.21
C LEU A 125 4.15 5.69 7.43
N PHE A 126 2.87 5.90 7.70
CA PHE A 126 2.09 6.95 7.08
C PHE A 126 2.48 8.35 7.60
N ALA A 127 2.84 8.49 8.87
CA ALA A 127 3.36 9.76 9.41
C ALA A 127 4.62 10.26 8.65
N ASN A 128 5.39 9.33 8.08
CA ASN A 128 6.55 9.63 7.25
C ASN A 128 6.25 9.54 5.73
N CYS A 129 4.99 9.70 5.30
CA CYS A 129 4.60 9.54 3.89
C CYS A 129 5.33 10.47 2.91
N MET A 130 5.93 11.56 3.39
CA MET A 130 6.78 12.45 2.58
C MET A 130 8.13 11.83 2.19
N GLN A 131 8.58 10.82 2.92
CA GLN A 131 9.85 10.13 2.64
C GLN A 131 9.66 8.90 1.76
N TRP A 132 8.45 8.66 1.27
CA TRP A 132 8.20 7.49 0.44
C TRP A 132 8.88 7.61 -0.92
N ASN A 133 9.14 8.80 -1.47
CA ASN A 133 9.74 8.98 -2.80
C ASN A 133 8.98 8.19 -3.91
N LEU A 134 7.63 8.13 -3.83
CA LEU A 134 6.80 7.37 -4.78
C LEU A 134 6.79 8.00 -6.17
N GLU A 135 7.08 9.30 -6.29
CA GLU A 135 7.15 10.04 -7.55
C GLU A 135 8.17 9.46 -8.53
N THR A 136 9.17 8.74 -8.03
CA THR A 136 10.16 8.02 -8.84
C THR A 136 9.63 6.72 -9.46
N LEU A 137 8.46 6.24 -9.01
CA LEU A 137 7.88 4.95 -9.42
C LEU A 137 6.99 5.09 -10.65
N THR A 138 7.63 5.04 -11.81
CA THR A 138 6.94 5.11 -13.11
C THR A 138 5.96 3.96 -13.33
N SER A 139 6.13 2.82 -12.66
CA SER A 139 5.23 1.66 -12.78
C SER A 139 4.03 1.68 -11.84
N LEU A 140 4.01 2.57 -10.82
CA LEU A 140 2.99 2.53 -9.78
C LEU A 140 1.66 3.10 -10.32
N THR A 141 0.64 2.24 -10.35
CA THR A 141 -0.69 2.59 -10.86
C THR A 141 -1.79 2.55 -9.80
N SER A 142 -1.56 1.87 -8.67
CA SER A 142 -2.55 1.70 -7.61
C SER A 142 -1.96 1.95 -6.23
N LEU A 143 -2.57 2.88 -5.49
CA LEU A 143 -2.25 3.17 -4.10
C LEU A 143 -3.51 3.04 -3.25
N LYS A 144 -3.44 2.24 -2.18
CA LYS A 144 -4.50 2.11 -1.19
C LYS A 144 -3.95 2.39 0.20
N ILE A 145 -4.59 3.31 0.90
CA ILE A 145 -4.25 3.66 2.28
C ILE A 145 -5.51 3.52 3.11
N SER A 146 -5.44 2.78 4.21
CA SER A 146 -6.61 2.38 4.97
C SER A 146 -6.37 2.39 6.48
N GLU A 147 -7.39 2.77 7.24
CA GLU A 147 -7.43 2.67 8.71
C GLU A 147 -6.22 3.34 9.36
N ILE A 148 -6.11 4.66 9.17
CA ILE A 148 -5.02 5.48 9.71
C ILE A 148 -5.61 6.53 10.65
N ASP A 149 -5.08 6.58 11.87
CA ASP A 149 -5.41 7.56 12.93
C ASP A 149 -4.27 8.57 13.19
N ALA A 150 -3.22 8.57 12.36
CA ALA A 150 -2.15 9.57 12.43
C ALA A 150 -2.69 11.00 12.22
N VAL A 151 -2.04 11.98 12.86
CA VAL A 151 -2.41 13.41 12.77
C VAL A 151 -1.95 13.98 11.43
N LEU A 152 -2.71 13.70 10.36
CA LEU A 152 -2.50 14.27 9.03
C LEU A 152 -3.72 15.07 8.62
N ASN A 153 -3.59 16.40 8.55
CA ASN A 153 -4.71 17.27 8.19
C ASN A 153 -5.00 17.28 6.68
N SER A 154 -3.99 17.06 5.82
CA SER A 154 -4.12 17.14 4.36
C SER A 154 -3.31 16.08 3.63
N PHE A 155 -3.82 15.58 2.49
CA PHE A 155 -3.16 14.59 1.65
C PHE A 155 -3.62 14.71 0.18
N PRO A 156 -2.80 14.39 -0.83
CA PRO A 156 -1.33 14.23 -0.78
C PRO A 156 -0.60 15.58 -0.76
N GLU A 157 0.71 15.61 -0.61
CA GLU A 157 1.53 16.80 -0.91
C GLU A 157 1.94 16.86 -2.38
N GLU A 158 2.29 18.05 -2.87
CA GLU A 158 2.75 18.23 -4.26
C GLU A 158 4.02 17.42 -4.50
N GLY A 159 4.07 16.70 -5.62
CA GLY A 159 5.21 15.81 -5.94
C GLY A 159 5.33 14.57 -5.07
N GLN A 160 4.36 14.26 -4.18
CA GLN A 160 4.41 13.05 -3.35
C GLN A 160 4.01 11.77 -4.09
N LEU A 161 3.06 11.87 -5.04
CA LEU A 161 2.50 10.75 -5.76
C LEU A 161 2.89 10.80 -7.25
N PRO A 162 3.13 9.64 -7.90
CA PRO A 162 3.53 9.61 -9.30
C PRO A 162 2.37 9.94 -10.24
N ALA A 163 2.68 10.64 -11.34
CA ALA A 163 1.71 11.04 -12.36
C ALA A 163 1.04 9.87 -13.12
N ASN A 164 1.62 8.67 -13.04
CA ASN A 164 1.11 7.44 -13.66
C ASN A 164 0.06 6.71 -12.80
N LEU A 165 -0.23 7.21 -11.60
CA LEU A 165 -1.22 6.62 -10.71
C LEU A 165 -2.60 6.67 -11.38
N THR A 166 -3.25 5.52 -11.55
CA THR A 166 -4.59 5.41 -12.15
C THR A 166 -5.68 5.22 -11.10
N PHE A 167 -5.31 4.72 -9.92
CA PHE A 167 -6.23 4.38 -8.84
C PHE A 167 -5.68 4.86 -7.49
N LEU A 168 -6.48 5.63 -6.76
CA LEU A 168 -6.21 6.06 -5.40
C LEU A 168 -7.40 5.74 -4.49
N GLU A 169 -7.16 5.02 -3.41
CA GLU A 169 -8.15 4.73 -2.38
C GLU A 169 -7.68 5.24 -1.02
N LEU A 170 -8.50 6.08 -0.40
CA LEU A 170 -8.34 6.62 0.94
C LEU A 170 -9.50 6.13 1.79
N ASN A 171 -9.25 5.20 2.69
CA ASN A 171 -10.28 4.56 3.50
C ASN A 171 -10.01 4.78 5.00
N SER A 172 -10.97 5.29 5.74
CA SER A 172 -10.89 5.44 7.21
C SER A 172 -9.65 6.22 7.66
N LEU A 173 -9.34 7.34 6.98
CA LEU A 173 -8.29 8.28 7.40
C LEU A 173 -8.90 9.29 8.39
N ARG A 174 -8.84 8.97 9.68
CA ARG A 174 -9.70 9.58 10.71
C ARG A 174 -9.47 11.06 10.93
N ASN A 175 -8.25 11.54 10.74
CA ASN A 175 -7.87 12.94 10.97
C ASN A 175 -7.69 13.75 9.66
N LEU A 176 -7.98 13.14 8.51
CA LEU A 176 -7.89 13.83 7.21
C LEU A 176 -8.99 14.87 7.09
N LYS A 177 -8.62 16.15 6.99
CA LYS A 177 -9.55 17.29 6.92
C LYS A 177 -9.70 17.87 5.53
N SER A 178 -8.66 17.79 4.70
CA SER A 178 -8.67 18.33 3.34
C SER A 178 -7.92 17.42 2.38
N LEU A 179 -8.29 17.48 1.10
CA LEU A 179 -7.47 16.98 0.01
C LEU A 179 -6.71 18.15 -0.61
N ASN A 180 -5.44 17.96 -0.94
CA ASN A 180 -4.67 18.99 -1.65
C ASN A 180 -5.01 18.95 -3.15
N GLY A 181 -5.79 19.93 -3.62
CA GLY A 181 -6.21 20.02 -5.01
C GLY A 181 -5.06 20.14 -5.99
N LYS A 182 -4.04 20.95 -5.66
CA LYS A 182 -2.86 21.15 -6.52
C LYS A 182 -2.08 19.86 -6.72
N ALA A 183 -1.90 19.09 -5.64
CA ALA A 183 -1.23 17.80 -5.72
C ALA A 183 -2.05 16.78 -6.52
N LEU A 184 -3.38 16.73 -6.32
CA LEU A 184 -4.26 15.83 -7.07
C LEU A 184 -4.33 16.17 -8.57
N GLN A 185 -4.30 17.46 -8.94
CA GLN A 185 -4.28 17.87 -10.34
C GLN A 185 -3.01 17.42 -11.10
N GLN A 186 -1.90 17.18 -10.40
CA GLN A 186 -0.67 16.63 -11.00
C GLN A 186 -0.82 15.15 -11.40
N LEU A 187 -1.84 14.46 -10.89
CA LEU A 187 -2.13 13.05 -11.19
C LEU A 187 -2.89 12.91 -12.51
N ILE A 188 -2.24 13.28 -13.61
CA ILE A 188 -2.83 13.34 -14.96
C ILE A 188 -3.33 11.99 -15.51
N SER A 189 -2.97 10.87 -14.87
CA SER A 189 -3.43 9.53 -15.25
C SER A 189 -4.54 9.00 -14.34
N LEU A 190 -4.90 9.71 -13.27
CA LEU A 190 -5.84 9.22 -12.26
C LEU A 190 -7.22 9.01 -12.88
N LYS A 191 -7.74 7.77 -12.82
CA LYS A 191 -9.02 7.36 -13.39
C LYS A 191 -10.08 7.14 -12.34
N GLU A 192 -9.66 6.68 -11.18
CA GLU A 192 -10.54 6.32 -10.08
C GLU A 192 -10.00 6.84 -8.74
N LEU A 193 -10.86 7.57 -8.03
CA LEU A 193 -10.63 8.06 -6.68
C LEU A 193 -11.73 7.53 -5.78
N ARG A 194 -11.34 6.83 -4.72
CA ARG A 194 -12.25 6.29 -3.71
C ARG A 194 -11.94 6.89 -2.35
N ILE A 195 -12.96 7.41 -1.71
CA ILE A 195 -12.86 8.04 -0.39
C ILE A 195 -13.93 7.40 0.49
N TYR A 196 -13.51 6.61 1.47
CA TYR A 196 -14.44 5.88 2.32
C TYR A 196 -14.19 6.19 3.79
N TRP A 197 -15.25 6.33 4.59
CA TRP A 197 -15.15 6.47 6.05
C TRP A 197 -14.19 7.58 6.55
N CYS A 198 -13.94 8.62 5.73
CA CYS A 198 -13.11 9.77 6.08
C CYS A 198 -13.96 10.86 6.76
N HIS A 199 -14.39 10.61 8.00
CA HIS A 199 -15.42 11.42 8.67
C HIS A 199 -15.05 12.89 8.95
N GLN A 200 -13.76 13.24 8.99
CA GLN A 200 -13.31 14.62 9.21
C GLN A 200 -13.06 15.41 7.92
N LEU A 201 -13.17 14.78 6.74
CA LEU A 201 -12.90 15.42 5.46
C LEU A 201 -13.98 16.46 5.17
N GLN A 202 -13.58 17.74 5.14
CA GLN A 202 -14.52 18.86 5.23
C GLN A 202 -15.16 19.23 3.90
N CYS A 203 -14.39 19.23 2.81
CA CYS A 203 -14.85 19.66 1.50
C CYS A 203 -13.95 19.11 0.38
N MET A 204 -14.46 19.20 -0.85
CA MET A 204 -13.64 18.98 -2.06
C MET A 204 -12.71 20.17 -2.30
N PRO A 205 -11.49 19.93 -2.83
CA PRO A 205 -10.50 20.99 -3.06
C PRO A 205 -11.04 22.08 -4.00
N GLU A 206 -10.70 23.34 -3.73
CA GLU A 206 -11.14 24.47 -4.57
C GLU A 206 -10.53 24.44 -5.97
N GLU A 207 -9.32 23.92 -6.10
CA GLU A 207 -8.69 23.69 -7.40
C GLU A 207 -9.43 22.61 -8.21
N GLY A 208 -10.27 21.79 -7.57
CA GLY A 208 -10.96 20.67 -8.21
C GLY A 208 -10.09 19.40 -8.30
N LEU A 209 -10.63 18.39 -8.98
CA LEU A 209 -10.00 17.09 -9.22
C LEU A 209 -9.37 17.03 -10.62
N PRO A 210 -8.42 16.09 -10.87
CA PRO A 210 -7.79 15.97 -12.18
C PRO A 210 -8.81 15.60 -13.28
N ILE A 211 -8.69 16.25 -14.44
CA ILE A 211 -9.58 16.04 -15.60
C ILE A 211 -9.59 14.61 -16.14
N SER A 212 -8.58 13.81 -15.82
CA SER A 212 -8.49 12.41 -16.23
C SER A 212 -9.44 11.51 -15.46
N LEU A 213 -9.98 11.98 -14.33
CA LEU A 213 -10.79 11.22 -13.39
C LEU A 213 -12.15 10.91 -14.00
N SER A 214 -12.40 9.60 -14.18
CA SER A 214 -13.64 9.11 -14.76
C SER A 214 -14.61 8.56 -13.72
N GLN A 215 -14.10 8.21 -12.53
CA GLN A 215 -14.86 7.60 -11.46
C GLN A 215 -14.46 8.19 -10.10
N LEU A 216 -15.47 8.62 -9.35
CA LEU A 216 -15.35 9.10 -7.98
C LEU A 216 -16.37 8.35 -7.12
N ASP A 217 -15.90 7.75 -6.04
CA ASP A 217 -16.76 7.05 -5.09
C ASP A 217 -16.50 7.60 -3.69
N ILE A 218 -17.54 8.11 -3.03
CA ILE A 218 -17.48 8.71 -1.71
C ILE A 218 -18.52 8.06 -0.81
N ASN A 219 -18.10 7.15 0.07
CA ASN A 219 -19.02 6.44 0.98
C ASN A 219 -18.68 6.74 2.43
N GLN A 220 -19.72 6.90 3.23
CA GLN A 220 -19.65 7.03 4.68
C GLN A 220 -18.75 8.18 5.15
N CYS A 221 -18.64 9.27 4.38
CA CYS A 221 -17.88 10.47 4.77
C CYS A 221 -18.83 11.54 5.30
N GLY A 222 -19.06 11.53 6.62
CA GLY A 222 -20.16 12.27 7.26
C GLY A 222 -20.28 13.76 6.91
N ILE A 223 -19.16 14.49 6.83
CA ILE A 223 -19.17 15.92 6.46
C ILE A 223 -19.20 16.12 4.94
N LEU A 224 -18.44 15.31 4.20
CA LEU A 224 -18.26 15.46 2.75
C LEU A 224 -19.49 15.05 1.94
N ASN A 225 -20.16 13.94 2.32
CA ASN A 225 -21.24 13.36 1.52
C ASN A 225 -22.38 14.35 1.23
N PRO A 226 -22.94 15.08 2.22
CA PRO A 226 -23.97 16.09 1.96
C PRO A 226 -23.50 17.20 1.02
N ARG A 227 -22.22 17.56 1.05
CA ARG A 227 -21.65 18.61 0.19
C ARG A 227 -21.47 18.17 -1.25
N CYS A 228 -21.33 16.87 -1.49
CA CYS A 228 -21.17 16.30 -2.83
C CYS A 228 -22.50 15.83 -3.46
N GLN A 229 -23.65 16.03 -2.80
CA GLN A 229 -24.94 15.62 -3.35
C GLN A 229 -25.27 16.30 -4.68
N ARG A 230 -25.88 15.54 -5.60
CA ARG A 230 -26.24 16.01 -6.95
C ARG A 230 -27.00 17.32 -6.93
N ASP A 231 -26.54 18.29 -7.69
CA ASP A 231 -27.24 19.55 -8.01
C ASP A 231 -27.59 20.46 -6.79
N VAL A 232 -27.40 19.97 -5.56
CA VAL A 232 -27.74 20.69 -4.31
C VAL A 232 -26.53 20.88 -3.40
N GLY A 233 -25.53 20.00 -3.48
CA GLY A 233 -24.34 20.05 -2.64
C GLY A 233 -23.41 21.18 -3.04
N GLU A 234 -22.87 21.91 -2.05
CA GLU A 234 -21.95 23.04 -2.28
C GLU A 234 -20.68 22.66 -3.06
N ASP A 235 -20.22 21.41 -2.94
CA ASP A 235 -19.04 20.89 -3.62
C ASP A 235 -19.39 20.14 -4.93
N TRP A 236 -20.67 19.96 -5.26
CA TRP A 236 -21.10 19.34 -6.52
C TRP A 236 -20.46 19.97 -7.76
N PRO A 237 -20.40 21.32 -7.92
CA PRO A 237 -19.77 21.93 -9.09
C PRO A 237 -18.29 21.55 -9.27
N LYS A 238 -17.59 21.17 -8.19
CA LYS A 238 -16.19 20.77 -8.21
C LYS A 238 -15.99 19.36 -8.77
N ILE A 239 -17.04 18.52 -8.75
CA ILE A 239 -16.98 17.10 -9.16
C ILE A 239 -17.89 16.76 -10.33
N ALA A 240 -18.84 17.64 -10.71
CA ALA A 240 -19.84 17.40 -11.75
C ALA A 240 -19.29 17.10 -13.16
N HIS A 241 -18.00 17.34 -13.39
CA HIS A 241 -17.32 17.00 -14.64
C HIS A 241 -16.97 15.49 -14.76
N ILE A 242 -17.05 14.73 -13.66
CA ILE A 242 -16.66 13.32 -13.58
C ILE A 242 -17.81 12.45 -14.09
N SER A 243 -17.50 11.45 -14.93
CA SER A 243 -18.52 10.66 -15.63
C SER A 243 -19.32 9.69 -14.74
N ARG A 244 -18.71 9.18 -13.66
CA ARG A 244 -19.33 8.23 -12.74
C ARG A 244 -19.10 8.69 -11.31
N ILE A 245 -20.16 9.10 -10.63
CA ILE A 245 -20.10 9.55 -9.23
C ILE A 245 -21.01 8.63 -8.41
N GLN A 246 -20.47 8.05 -7.34
CA GLN A 246 -21.22 7.25 -6.38
C GLN A 246 -21.07 7.86 -5.00
N ILE A 247 -22.18 8.07 -4.29
CA ILE A 247 -22.21 8.64 -2.95
C ILE A 247 -23.17 7.84 -2.07
N ASP A 248 -22.68 7.19 -1.01
CA ASP A 248 -23.47 6.34 -0.08
C ASP A 248 -24.40 5.32 -0.78
N ASP A 249 -23.88 4.61 -1.77
CA ASP A 249 -24.63 3.66 -2.62
C ASP A 249 -25.75 4.27 -3.50
N GLU A 250 -25.90 5.59 -3.50
CA GLU A 250 -26.68 6.30 -4.53
C GLU A 250 -25.76 6.53 -5.74
N ALA A 251 -26.13 5.94 -6.88
CA ALA A 251 -25.51 6.30 -8.16
C ALA A 251 -26.04 7.68 -8.55
N VAL A 252 -25.15 8.67 -8.59
CA VAL A 252 -25.49 10.07 -8.79
C VAL A 252 -25.25 10.52 -10.22
#